data_AF-A0A0B5BC17-F1
#
_entry.id   AF-A0A0B5BC17-F1
#
_cell.length_a   1.000
_cell.length_b   1.000
_cell.length_c   1.000
_cell.angle_alpha   90.00
_cell.angle_beta   90.00
_cell.angle_gamma   90.00
#
_symmetry.space_group_name_H-M   'P 1'
#
loop_
_entity.id
_entity.type
_entity.pdbx_description
1 polymer ?
#
loop_
_entity_poly.entity_id
_entity_poly.type
_entity_poly.pdbx_seq_one_letter_code
_entity_poly.pdbx_strand_id
1 'polypeptide(L)'
;MPDNPPLQENPIRRVDQLWTMVLPVATLIMETVRSFWDTPPPDLAGVSSGSDRALYSFAQFVVAILLGLMVLPMTKWCCRRVHAWFWGKVAALALVLAVVAFFSYQRLLAGWTVRHGTAVLYVGTEVRPEVKEFVRKNPDMGTAELLENAGWQPARIWTEHSLLHRRLVLAGVYILCTPLFAAAIMAVAQLMYCAGARE
;
A
#
# COMPACT_ATOMS: atom_id res chain seq x y z
N MET A 1 -21.92 -1.97 57.55
CA MET A 1 -20.88 -1.87 56.51
C MET A 1 -21.55 -1.30 55.28
N PRO A 2 -21.25 -0.06 54.87
CA PRO A 2 -21.82 0.49 53.65
C PRO A 2 -21.15 -0.17 52.44
N ASP A 3 -21.95 -0.81 51.60
CA ASP A 3 -21.55 -1.29 50.27
C ASP A 3 -21.16 -0.09 49.41
N ASN A 4 -19.86 0.05 49.15
CA ASN A 4 -19.38 0.98 48.14
C ASN A 4 -19.85 0.49 46.76
N PRO A 5 -20.59 1.29 45.98
CA PRO A 5 -20.94 0.91 44.63
C PRO A 5 -19.67 0.76 43.78
N PRO A 6 -19.63 -0.17 42.81
CA PRO A 6 -18.47 -0.34 41.95
C PRO A 6 -18.20 0.97 41.21
N LEU A 7 -16.97 1.47 41.33
CA LEU A 7 -16.47 2.64 40.61
C LEU A 7 -16.87 2.53 39.13
N GLN A 8 -17.84 3.36 38.71
CA GLN A 8 -18.21 3.52 37.31
C GLN A 8 -16.94 3.92 36.55
N GLU A 9 -16.38 2.98 35.79
CA GLU A 9 -15.17 3.25 35.01
C GLU A 9 -15.46 4.40 34.04
N ASN A 10 -14.77 5.51 34.29
CA ASN A 10 -14.95 6.75 33.55
C ASN A 10 -14.69 6.46 32.06
N PRO A 11 -15.66 6.66 31.15
CA PRO A 11 -15.54 6.26 29.75
C PRO A 11 -14.35 6.94 29.06
N ILE A 12 -14.00 8.15 29.48
CA ILE A 12 -12.84 8.91 29.01
C ILE A 12 -11.53 8.18 29.32
N ARG A 13 -11.43 7.54 30.49
CA ARG A 13 -10.22 6.83 30.93
C ARG A 13 -9.98 5.53 30.15
N ARG A 14 -11.06 4.84 29.76
CA ARG A 14 -10.97 3.69 28.83
C ARG A 14 -10.53 4.14 27.44
N VAL A 15 -11.06 5.27 26.95
CA VAL A 15 -10.69 5.83 25.65
C VAL A 15 -9.20 6.17 25.64
N ASP A 16 -8.66 6.84 26.65
CA ASP A 16 -7.23 7.16 26.74
C ASP A 16 -6.33 5.90 26.79
N GLN A 17 -6.74 4.86 27.52
CA GLN A 17 -6.03 3.58 27.55
C GLN A 17 -6.05 2.85 26.20
N LEU A 18 -7.18 2.88 25.50
CA LEU A 18 -7.29 2.34 24.14
C LEU A 18 -6.40 3.12 23.16
N TRP A 19 -6.42 4.45 23.22
CA TRP A 19 -5.60 5.30 22.35
C TRP A 19 -4.10 5.14 22.58
N THR A 20 -3.68 4.99 23.84
CA THR A 20 -2.26 4.76 24.17
C THR A 20 -1.76 3.38 23.72
N MET A 21 -2.63 2.37 23.58
CA MET A 21 -2.28 1.08 22.96
C MET A 21 -2.29 1.10 21.43
N VAL A 22 -3.18 1.89 20.81
CA VAL A 22 -3.32 1.94 19.34
C VAL A 22 -2.22 2.78 18.69
N LEU A 23 -1.78 3.86 19.34
CA LEU A 23 -0.77 4.78 18.79
C LEU A 23 0.56 4.09 18.43
N PRO A 24 1.18 3.25 19.29
CA PRO A 24 2.42 2.55 18.94
C PRO A 24 2.26 1.56 17.79
N VAL A 25 1.11 0.90 17.69
CA VAL A 25 0.81 -0.02 16.60
C VAL A 25 0.61 0.75 15.29
N ALA A 26 -0.11 1.88 15.35
CA ALA A 26 -0.30 2.76 14.21
C ALA A 26 1.02 3.37 13.72
N THR A 27 1.90 3.81 14.61
CA THR A 27 3.23 4.32 14.23
C THR A 27 4.10 3.22 13.68
N LEU A 28 4.08 2.01 14.25
CA LEU A 28 4.79 0.85 13.70
C LEU A 28 4.29 0.50 12.29
N ILE A 29 2.97 0.49 12.07
CA ILE A 29 2.38 0.26 10.74
C ILE A 29 2.85 1.34 9.78
N MET A 30 2.73 2.61 10.16
CA MET A 30 3.14 3.72 9.29
C MET A 30 4.63 3.69 8.98
N GLU A 31 5.49 3.36 9.95
CA GLU A 31 6.94 3.30 9.76
C GLU A 31 7.33 2.09 8.91
N THR A 32 6.71 0.93 9.14
CA THR A 32 6.97 -0.28 8.34
C THR A 32 6.50 -0.05 6.90
N VAL A 33 5.30 0.51 6.71
CA VAL A 33 4.81 0.92 5.39
C VAL A 33 5.78 1.94 4.78
N ARG A 34 6.17 2.99 5.50
CA ARG A 34 7.09 4.02 4.99
C ARG A 34 8.43 3.43 4.56
N SER A 35 9.06 2.60 5.39
CA SER A 35 10.36 1.98 5.13
C SER A 35 10.33 0.99 3.95
N PHE A 36 9.22 0.29 3.73
CA PHE A 36 9.09 -0.59 2.57
C PHE A 36 8.79 0.15 1.26
N TRP A 37 8.38 1.43 1.34
CA TRP A 37 7.83 2.19 0.20
C TRP A 37 8.75 3.27 -0.39
N ASP A 38 10.04 3.26 -0.07
CA ASP A 38 11.00 4.33 -0.43
C ASP A 38 11.18 4.61 -1.94
N THR A 39 10.57 3.83 -2.83
CA THR A 39 10.43 4.21 -4.24
C THR A 39 8.95 4.39 -4.60
N PRO A 40 8.36 5.57 -4.34
CA PRO A 40 7.09 5.94 -4.94
C PRO A 40 7.18 5.80 -6.47
N PRO A 41 6.09 5.42 -7.16
CA PRO A 41 6.10 5.27 -8.61
C PRO A 41 6.77 6.48 -9.30
N PRO A 42 7.62 6.24 -10.30
CA PRO A 42 8.51 7.21 -10.98
C PRO A 42 8.05 8.63 -11.30
N ASP A 43 6.75 8.85 -11.49
CA ASP A 43 6.19 10.18 -11.78
C ASP A 43 5.99 11.04 -10.53
N LEU A 44 6.15 10.45 -9.34
CA LEU A 44 6.03 11.15 -8.06
C LEU A 44 7.23 12.07 -7.73
N ALA A 45 8.31 11.97 -8.50
CA ALA A 45 9.54 12.73 -8.26
C ALA A 45 9.77 13.85 -9.29
N GLY A 46 8.93 13.99 -10.32
CA GLY A 46 9.30 14.80 -11.50
C GLY A 46 8.23 15.65 -12.18
N VAL A 47 6.94 15.29 -12.19
CA VAL A 47 5.97 16.00 -13.08
C VAL A 47 4.65 16.44 -12.41
N SER A 48 4.29 16.01 -11.20
CA SER A 48 3.09 16.56 -10.54
C SER A 48 3.09 16.48 -9.01
N SER A 49 3.85 17.37 -8.38
CA SER A 49 3.90 17.54 -6.91
C SER A 49 2.54 17.66 -6.20
N GLY A 50 1.44 17.90 -6.91
CA GLY A 50 0.07 17.90 -6.38
C GLY A 50 -0.64 16.54 -6.35
N SER A 51 -0.49 15.72 -7.40
CA SER A 51 -1.23 14.44 -7.54
C SER A 51 -0.69 13.37 -6.59
N ASP A 52 0.61 13.45 -6.37
CA ASP A 52 1.44 12.62 -5.50
C ASP A 52 1.00 12.66 -4.04
N ARG A 53 0.84 13.89 -3.56
CA ARG A 53 0.34 14.18 -2.23
C ARG A 53 -1.11 13.72 -2.08
N ALA A 54 -1.91 13.85 -3.14
CA ALA A 54 -3.31 13.42 -3.11
C ALA A 54 -3.44 11.90 -3.01
N LEU A 55 -2.65 11.13 -3.77
CA LEU A 55 -2.64 9.66 -3.71
C LEU A 55 -2.13 9.17 -2.35
N TYR A 56 -1.06 9.76 -1.82
CA TYR A 56 -0.58 9.43 -0.49
C TYR A 56 -1.61 9.76 0.59
N SER A 57 -2.24 10.94 0.52
CA SER A 57 -3.32 11.34 1.44
C SER A 57 -4.52 10.40 1.33
N PHE A 58 -4.87 9.95 0.13
CA PHE A 58 -5.94 8.98 -0.10
C PHE A 58 -5.60 7.61 0.50
N ALA A 59 -4.38 7.12 0.30
CA ALA A 59 -3.91 5.88 0.92
C ALA A 59 -3.93 5.98 2.45
N GLN A 60 -3.46 7.09 3.03
CA GLN A 60 -3.56 7.36 4.47
C GLN A 60 -5.02 7.37 4.96
N PHE A 61 -5.92 7.99 4.21
CA PHE A 61 -7.35 8.01 4.52
C PHE A 61 -7.95 6.59 4.51
N VAL A 62 -7.64 5.78 3.50
CA VAL A 62 -8.08 4.38 3.43
C VAL A 62 -7.54 3.56 4.61
N VAL A 63 -6.26 3.73 4.95
CA VAL A 63 -5.66 3.10 6.14
C VAL A 63 -6.38 3.52 7.41
N ALA A 64 -6.68 4.82 7.59
CA ALA A 64 -7.40 5.32 8.76
C ALA A 64 -8.81 4.73 8.87
N ILE A 65 -9.54 4.64 7.76
CA ILE A 65 -10.85 3.97 7.72
C ILE A 65 -10.73 2.51 8.12
N LEU A 66 -9.76 1.78 7.56
CA LEU A 66 -9.59 0.36 7.85
C LEU A 66 -9.17 0.11 9.29
N LEU A 67 -8.32 0.97 9.87
CA LEU A 67 -8.00 0.95 11.29
C LEU A 67 -9.28 1.13 12.11
N GLY A 68 -10.09 2.15 11.81
CA GLY A 68 -11.37 2.37 12.49
C GLY A 68 -12.35 1.20 12.34
N LEU A 69 -12.44 0.62 11.14
CA LEU A 69 -13.31 -0.51 10.85
C LEU A 69 -12.85 -1.79 11.57
N MET A 70 -11.54 -1.98 11.70
CA MET A 70 -10.92 -3.10 12.44
C MET A 70 -11.12 -2.98 13.96
N VAL A 71 -11.28 -1.78 14.51
CA VAL A 71 -11.57 -1.60 15.94
C VAL A 71 -12.90 -2.26 16.35
N LEU A 72 -13.90 -2.29 15.46
CA LEU A 72 -15.21 -2.90 15.73
C LEU A 72 -15.15 -4.42 15.99
N PRO A 73 -14.58 -5.26 15.10
CA PRO A 73 -14.42 -6.68 15.37
C PRO A 73 -13.41 -6.94 16.48
N MET A 74 -12.37 -6.11 16.64
CA MET A 74 -11.43 -6.21 17.76
C MET A 74 -12.15 -6.07 19.10
N THR A 75 -12.90 -4.99 19.30
CA THR A 75 -13.62 -4.75 20.57
C THR A 75 -14.69 -5.80 20.85
N LYS A 76 -15.34 -6.35 19.82
CA LYS A 76 -16.38 -7.37 19.98
C LYS A 76 -15.83 -8.78 20.23
N TRP A 77 -14.64 -9.11 19.70
CA TRP A 77 -14.10 -10.49 19.69
C TRP A 77 -12.76 -10.66 20.42
N CYS A 78 -12.23 -9.62 21.07
CA CYS A 78 -10.95 -9.61 21.80
C CYS A 78 -10.82 -10.66 22.92
N CYS A 79 -11.92 -11.19 23.46
CA CYS A 79 -11.90 -11.87 24.77
C CYS A 79 -12.03 -13.40 24.72
N ARG A 80 -11.98 -14.05 23.54
CA ARG A 80 -12.14 -15.52 23.46
C ARG A 80 -11.04 -16.18 22.62
N ARG A 81 -10.25 -17.06 23.25
CA ARG A 81 -9.23 -17.91 22.60
C ARG A 81 -9.75 -18.68 21.39
N VAL A 82 -11.04 -19.01 21.36
CA VAL A 82 -11.72 -19.66 20.22
C VAL A 82 -11.55 -18.87 18.93
N HIS A 83 -11.46 -17.53 19.00
CA HIS A 83 -11.29 -16.67 17.84
C HIS A 83 -9.82 -16.44 17.47
N ALA A 84 -8.86 -16.87 18.29
CA ALA A 84 -7.42 -16.74 17.98
C ALA A 84 -7.09 -17.46 16.67
N TRP A 85 -7.63 -18.67 16.46
CA TRP A 85 -7.37 -19.43 15.24
C TRP A 85 -7.99 -18.77 13.99
N PHE A 86 -9.14 -18.10 14.14
CA PHE A 86 -9.75 -17.32 13.07
C PHE A 86 -8.88 -16.11 12.69
N TRP A 87 -8.44 -15.33 13.68
CA TRP A 87 -7.54 -14.20 13.46
C TRP A 87 -6.19 -14.63 12.88
N GLY A 88 -5.67 -15.80 13.26
CA GLY A 88 -4.48 -16.38 12.65
C GLY A 88 -4.67 -16.68 11.16
N LYS A 89 -5.82 -17.23 10.75
CA LYS A 89 -6.14 -17.43 9.33
C LYS A 89 -6.27 -16.12 8.57
N VAL A 90 -6.95 -15.13 9.14
CA VAL A 90 -7.10 -13.79 8.54
C VAL A 90 -5.74 -13.13 8.37
N ALA A 91 -4.88 -13.18 9.39
CA ALA A 91 -3.52 -12.66 9.34
C ALA A 91 -2.69 -13.36 8.25
N ALA A 92 -2.71 -14.69 8.21
CA ALA A 92 -1.99 -15.47 7.22
C ALA A 92 -2.47 -15.15 5.79
N LEU A 93 -3.78 -15.11 5.58
CA LEU A 93 -4.36 -14.79 4.27
C LEU A 93 -4.02 -13.35 3.84
N ALA A 94 -4.20 -12.38 4.73
CA ALA A 94 -3.87 -10.98 4.46
C ALA A 94 -2.38 -10.80 4.14
N LEU A 95 -1.50 -11.50 4.86
CA LEU A 95 -0.05 -11.48 4.63
C LEU A 95 0.30 -12.10 3.27
N VAL A 96 -0.26 -13.27 2.93
CA VAL A 96 -0.02 -13.90 1.62
C VAL A 96 -0.48 -12.97 0.50
N LEU A 97 -1.66 -12.36 0.62
CA LEU A 97 -2.15 -11.39 -0.36
C LEU A 97 -1.25 -10.15 -0.46
N ALA A 98 -0.78 -9.63 0.68
CA ALA A 98 0.14 -8.49 0.71
C ALA A 98 1.47 -8.81 0.01
N VAL A 99 2.04 -9.98 0.28
CA VAL A 99 3.28 -10.46 -0.35
C VAL A 99 3.10 -10.63 -1.85
N VAL A 100 2.02 -11.29 -2.30
CA VAL A 100 1.73 -11.46 -3.72
C VAL A 100 1.54 -10.12 -4.43
N ALA A 101 0.80 -9.20 -3.81
CA ALA A 101 0.60 -7.85 -4.34
C ALA A 101 1.92 -7.07 -4.42
N PHE A 102 2.79 -7.19 -3.42
CA PHE A 102 4.11 -6.57 -3.41
C PHE A 102 5.01 -7.10 -4.54
N PHE A 103 5.14 -8.42 -4.69
CA PHE A 103 5.94 -8.99 -5.77
C PHE A 103 5.36 -8.66 -7.15
N SER A 104 4.03 -8.63 -7.27
CA SER A 104 3.36 -8.20 -8.49
C SER A 104 3.69 -6.74 -8.81
N TYR A 105 3.64 -5.85 -7.81
CA TYR A 105 4.03 -4.45 -7.96
C TYR A 105 5.49 -4.33 -8.43
N GLN A 106 6.42 -5.04 -7.79
CA GLN A 106 7.84 -5.00 -8.18
C GLN A 106 8.07 -5.50 -9.60
N ARG A 107 7.37 -6.57 -10.01
CA ARG A 107 7.45 -7.11 -11.37
C ARG A 107 6.89 -6.12 -12.40
N LEU A 108 5.76 -5.48 -12.09
CA LEU A 108 5.15 -4.45 -12.95
C LEU A 108 6.06 -3.23 -13.06
N LEU A 109 6.62 -2.77 -11.93
CA LEU A 109 7.54 -1.65 -11.89
C LEU A 109 8.79 -1.92 -12.74
N ALA A 110 9.43 -3.07 -12.56
CA ALA A 110 10.61 -3.45 -13.34
C ALA A 110 10.32 -3.61 -14.84
N GLY A 111 9.14 -4.14 -15.20
CA GLY A 111 8.76 -4.33 -16.60
C GLY A 111 8.25 -3.09 -17.31
N TRP A 112 7.70 -2.12 -16.58
CA TRP A 112 7.05 -0.94 -17.15
C TRP A 112 7.84 0.35 -16.97
N THR A 113 9.02 0.29 -16.35
CA THR A 113 9.81 1.49 -16.07
C THR A 113 11.27 1.31 -16.44
N VAL A 114 11.89 2.40 -16.91
CA VAL A 114 13.31 2.48 -17.24
C VAL A 114 13.90 3.65 -16.46
N ARG A 115 15.02 3.41 -15.76
CA ARG A 115 15.69 4.44 -14.97
C ARG A 115 16.69 5.20 -15.84
N HIS A 116 16.61 6.52 -15.85
CA HIS A 116 17.55 7.42 -16.51
C HIS A 116 17.99 8.53 -15.53
N GLY A 117 19.18 8.36 -14.96
CA GLY A 117 19.67 9.23 -13.89
C GLY A 117 18.80 9.15 -12.63
N THR A 118 18.30 10.30 -12.18
CA THR A 118 17.37 10.42 -11.03
C THR A 118 15.91 10.25 -11.43
N ALA A 119 15.59 10.35 -12.74
CA ALA A 119 14.25 10.17 -13.25
C ALA A 119 14.00 8.70 -13.57
N VAL A 120 12.77 8.27 -13.37
CA VAL A 120 12.32 6.98 -13.88
C VAL A 120 11.20 7.24 -14.90
N LEU A 121 11.25 6.55 -16.02
CA LEU A 121 10.41 6.80 -17.18
C LEU A 121 9.49 5.62 -17.42
N TYR A 122 8.20 5.88 -17.66
CA TYR A 122 7.25 4.83 -17.99
C TYR A 122 7.36 4.41 -19.43
N VAL A 123 7.36 3.10 -19.64
CA VAL A 123 7.24 2.46 -20.94
C VAL A 123 5.76 2.24 -21.19
N GLY A 124 5.26 2.47 -22.40
CA GLY A 124 3.88 2.16 -22.80
C GLY A 124 3.76 0.81 -23.52
N THR A 125 2.54 0.32 -23.73
CA THR A 125 2.26 -0.83 -24.61
C THR A 125 2.05 -0.39 -26.07
N GLU A 126 1.40 0.76 -26.26
CA GLU A 126 0.96 1.21 -27.58
C GLU A 126 1.88 2.29 -28.11
N VAL A 127 2.50 2.03 -29.26
CA VAL A 127 3.36 2.98 -29.96
C VAL A 127 2.50 3.92 -30.80
N ARG A 128 2.84 5.21 -30.83
CA ARG A 128 2.18 6.21 -31.68
C ARG A 128 2.30 5.82 -33.16
N PRO A 129 1.30 6.13 -34.00
CA PRO A 129 1.31 5.75 -35.42
C PRO A 129 2.52 6.31 -36.17
N GLU A 130 2.97 7.52 -35.83
CA GLU A 130 4.14 8.20 -36.40
C GLU A 130 5.47 7.43 -36.17
N VAL A 131 5.58 6.73 -35.04
CA VAL A 131 6.81 6.04 -34.61
C VAL A 131 6.75 4.54 -34.90
N LYS A 132 5.55 4.02 -35.23
CA LYS A 132 5.28 2.61 -35.48
C LYS A 132 6.13 2.03 -36.61
N GLU A 133 6.36 2.80 -37.69
CA GLU A 133 7.20 2.34 -38.80
C GLU A 133 8.67 2.28 -38.42
N PHE A 134 9.15 3.24 -37.63
CA PHE A 134 10.53 3.27 -37.12
C PHE A 134 10.81 2.07 -36.20
N VAL A 135 9.90 1.77 -35.26
CA VAL A 135 10.00 0.60 -34.37
C VAL A 135 9.95 -0.70 -35.16
N ARG A 136 9.08 -0.79 -36.19
CA ARG A 136 9.01 -1.98 -37.05
C ARG A 136 10.30 -2.23 -37.83
N LYS A 137 11.03 -1.18 -38.21
CA LYS A 137 12.31 -1.29 -38.93
C LYS A 137 13.48 -1.66 -38.01
N ASN A 138 13.33 -1.50 -36.69
CA ASN A 138 14.38 -1.75 -35.70
C ASN A 138 13.87 -2.67 -34.56
N PRO A 139 13.54 -3.94 -34.84
CA PRO A 139 12.94 -4.84 -33.85
C PRO A 139 13.91 -5.24 -32.72
N ASP A 140 15.21 -5.22 -32.99
CA ASP A 140 16.25 -5.60 -32.01
C ASP A 140 16.59 -4.47 -31.03
N MET A 141 16.06 -3.26 -31.27
CA MET A 141 16.37 -2.07 -30.49
C MET A 141 15.71 -2.14 -29.11
N GLY A 142 16.53 -2.04 -28.07
CA GLY A 142 16.07 -2.12 -26.68
C GLY A 142 15.18 -0.93 -26.30
N THR A 143 14.34 -1.09 -25.28
CA THR A 143 13.46 0.01 -24.82
C THR A 143 14.23 1.25 -24.37
N ALA A 144 15.42 1.07 -23.78
CA ALA A 144 16.31 2.17 -23.40
C ALA A 144 16.86 2.92 -24.63
N GLU A 145 17.26 2.19 -25.68
CA GLU A 145 17.76 2.78 -26.94
C GLU A 145 16.64 3.49 -27.72
N LEU A 146 15.42 2.96 -27.69
CA LEU A 146 14.25 3.65 -28.23
C LEU A 146 13.98 4.97 -27.50
N LEU A 147 14.07 4.96 -26.17
CA LEU A 147 13.95 6.16 -25.34
C LEU A 147 15.06 7.17 -25.62
N GLU A 148 16.29 6.71 -25.75
CA GLU A 148 17.43 7.56 -26.10
C GLU A 148 17.23 8.26 -27.45
N ASN A 149 16.81 7.52 -28.48
CA ASN A 149 16.48 8.08 -29.80
C ASN A 149 15.32 9.09 -29.76
N ALA A 150 14.39 8.94 -28.80
CA ALA A 150 13.31 9.89 -28.59
C ALA A 150 13.67 11.06 -27.67
N GLY A 151 14.94 11.20 -27.28
CA GLY A 151 15.40 12.25 -26.37
C GLY A 151 14.87 12.08 -24.94
N TRP A 152 14.72 10.83 -24.50
CA TRP A 152 14.22 10.43 -23.17
C TRP A 152 12.80 10.93 -22.87
N GLN A 153 11.97 11.13 -23.91
CA GLN A 153 10.56 11.55 -23.78
C GLN A 153 9.60 10.40 -24.14
N PRO A 154 9.06 9.66 -23.15
CA PRO A 154 8.16 8.53 -23.42
C PRO A 154 6.92 8.90 -24.24
N ALA A 155 6.38 10.10 -24.03
CA ALA A 155 5.20 10.60 -24.72
C ALA A 155 5.39 10.77 -26.25
N ARG A 156 6.64 10.78 -26.73
CA ARG A 156 6.93 10.79 -28.18
C ARG A 156 6.80 9.42 -28.81
N ILE A 157 7.09 8.35 -28.07
CA ILE A 157 7.08 6.97 -28.56
C ILE A 157 5.70 6.34 -28.33
N TRP A 158 5.18 6.46 -27.12
CA TRP A 158 3.96 5.77 -26.69
C TRP A 158 2.75 6.70 -26.63
N THR A 159 1.57 6.13 -26.78
CA THR A 159 0.31 6.87 -26.62
C THR A 159 0.12 7.29 -25.17
N GLU A 160 -0.44 8.49 -24.94
CA GLU A 160 -0.76 8.97 -23.59
C GLU A 160 -1.70 8.02 -22.85
N HIS A 161 -2.67 7.43 -23.58
CA HIS A 161 -3.60 6.46 -23.03
C HIS A 161 -2.88 5.24 -22.43
N SER A 162 -1.88 4.68 -23.13
CA SER A 162 -1.14 3.52 -22.65
C SER A 162 -0.27 3.84 -21.43
N LEU A 163 0.31 5.04 -21.38
CA LEU A 163 1.09 5.52 -20.24
C LEU A 163 0.18 5.75 -19.02
N LEU A 164 -0.97 6.40 -19.20
CA LEU A 164 -1.96 6.62 -18.14
C LEU A 164 -2.50 5.30 -17.59
N HIS A 165 -2.79 4.32 -18.44
CA HIS A 165 -3.29 3.03 -17.99
C HIS A 165 -2.27 2.31 -17.09
N ARG A 166 -1.00 2.24 -17.51
CA ARG A 166 0.07 1.63 -16.70
C ARG A 166 0.29 2.36 -15.38
N ARG A 167 0.23 3.69 -15.40
CA ARG A 167 0.29 4.53 -14.19
C ARG A 167 -0.87 4.21 -13.23
N LEU A 168 -2.10 4.15 -13.73
CA LEU A 168 -3.27 3.84 -12.92
C LEU A 168 -3.20 2.45 -12.30
N VAL A 169 -2.72 1.46 -13.05
CA VAL A 169 -2.55 0.10 -12.53
C VAL A 169 -1.47 0.07 -11.45
N LEU A 170 -0.31 0.70 -11.63
CA LEU A 170 0.70 0.78 -10.57
C LEU A 170 0.18 1.50 -9.33
N ALA A 171 -0.53 2.61 -9.49
CA ALA A 171 -1.12 3.36 -8.39
C ALA A 171 -2.19 2.54 -7.66
N GLY A 172 -3.03 1.80 -8.39
CA GLY A 172 -4.05 0.93 -7.80
C GLY A 172 -3.45 -0.22 -7.00
N VAL A 173 -2.43 -0.90 -7.55
CA VAL A 173 -1.73 -1.98 -6.83
C VAL A 173 -1.00 -1.43 -5.60
N TYR A 174 -0.39 -0.25 -5.71
CA TYR A 174 0.23 0.45 -4.58
C TYR A 174 -0.78 0.72 -3.46
N ILE A 175 -1.92 1.32 -3.79
CA ILE A 175 -2.98 1.66 -2.83
C ILE A 175 -3.58 0.41 -2.20
N LEU A 176 -3.61 -0.72 -2.91
CA LEU A 176 -4.12 -1.99 -2.40
C LEU A 176 -3.13 -2.73 -1.49
N CYS A 177 -1.82 -2.59 -1.72
CA CYS A 177 -0.80 -3.18 -0.85
C CYS A 177 -0.85 -2.61 0.57
N THR A 178 -0.95 -1.28 0.71
CA THR A 178 -0.97 -0.58 2.01
C THR A 178 -2.01 -1.12 3.00
N PRO A 179 -3.30 -1.24 2.65
CA PRO A 179 -4.33 -1.75 3.54
C PRO A 179 -4.17 -3.25 3.85
N LEU A 180 -3.62 -4.04 2.92
CA LEU A 180 -3.35 -5.46 3.15
C LEU A 180 -2.27 -5.66 4.22
N PHE A 181 -1.17 -4.89 4.16
CA PHE A 181 -0.15 -4.91 5.20
C PHE A 181 -0.68 -4.41 6.54
N ALA A 182 -1.45 -3.31 6.55
CA ALA A 182 -2.08 -2.81 7.77
C ALA A 182 -3.02 -3.85 8.40
N ALA A 183 -3.86 -4.52 7.59
CA ALA A 183 -4.75 -5.58 8.06
C ALA A 183 -3.97 -6.79 8.60
N ALA A 184 -2.86 -7.18 7.96
CA ALA A 184 -2.01 -8.27 8.44
C ALA A 184 -1.40 -7.95 9.82
N ILE A 185 -0.82 -6.76 9.99
CA ILE A 185 -0.23 -6.33 11.27
C ILE A 185 -1.30 -6.28 12.37
N MET A 186 -2.46 -5.70 12.06
CA MET A 186 -3.59 -5.61 13.00
C MET A 186 -4.11 -7.00 13.41
N ALA A 187 -4.22 -7.93 12.47
CA ALA A 187 -4.65 -9.29 12.74
C ALA A 187 -3.62 -10.08 13.58
N VAL A 188 -2.32 -9.87 13.35
CA VAL A 188 -1.24 -10.45 14.17
C VAL A 188 -1.27 -9.89 15.59
N ALA A 189 -1.43 -8.57 15.75
CA ALA A 189 -1.55 -7.96 17.07
C ALA A 189 -2.73 -8.55 17.87
N GLN A 190 -3.86 -8.78 17.20
CA GLN A 190 -5.01 -9.44 17.82
C GLN A 190 -4.80 -10.90 18.15
N LEU A 191 -4.13 -11.65 17.27
CA LEU A 191 -3.75 -13.03 17.54
C LEU A 191 -2.91 -13.12 18.83
N MET A 192 -1.91 -12.24 18.97
CA MET A 192 -1.05 -12.19 20.15
C MET A 192 -1.85 -11.85 21.41
N TYR A 193 -2.77 -10.88 21.32
CA TYR A 193 -3.64 -10.50 22.43
C TYR A 193 -4.57 -11.65 22.86
N CYS A 194 -5.24 -12.29 21.91
CA CYS A 194 -6.15 -13.41 22.17
C CYS A 194 -5.43 -14.67 22.69
N ALA A 195 -4.18 -14.90 22.27
CA ALA A 195 -3.36 -16.02 22.75
C ALA A 195 -2.81 -15.78 24.17
N GLY A 196 -2.46 -14.53 24.48
CA GLY A 196 -1.90 -14.09 25.76
C GLY A 196 -2.92 -13.87 26.88
N ALA A 197 -4.20 -13.70 26.56
CA ALA A 197 -5.27 -13.66 27.56
C ALA A 197 -5.31 -14.98 28.36
N ARG A 198 -4.89 -14.91 29.63
CA ARG A 198 -5.06 -15.98 30.63
C ARG A 198 -6.51 -15.97 31.12
N GLU A 199 -7.08 -17.16 31.29
CA GLU A 199 -8.36 -17.39 31.99
C GLU A 199 -8.29 -16.89 33.45
#